data_AF-A0A2N2DW06-F1
#
_entry.id   AF-A0A2N2DW06-F1
#
_cell.length_a   1.000
_cell.length_b   1.000
_cell.length_c   1.000
_cell.angle_alpha   90.00
_cell.angle_beta   90.00
_cell.angle_gamma   90.00
#
_symmetry.space_group_name_H-M   'P 1'
#
loop_
_entity.id
_entity.type
_entity.pdbx_description
1 polymer ?
#
loop_
_entity_poly.entity_id
_entity_poly.type
_entity_poly.pdbx_seq_one_letter_code
_entity_poly.pdbx_strand_id
1 'polypeptide(L)' 'MDRVNIAKRLIECRGNRTKEEIAQQLNISVRALESYEGAQRTPRDAVKLALAQCYGQSVESLFFQE' A
#
# COMPACT_ATOMS: atom_id res chain seq x y z
N MET A 1 -13.17 -7.71 7.04
CA MET A 1 -11.86 -7.05 6.85
C MET A 1 -11.23 -7.61 5.59
N ASP A 2 -11.63 -7.02 4.48
CA ASP A 2 -11.45 -7.60 3.17
C ASP A 2 -10.12 -7.10 2.62
N ARG A 3 -9.11 -7.96 2.69
CA ARG A 3 -7.77 -7.68 2.13
C ARG A 3 -7.85 -7.25 0.66
N VAL A 4 -8.88 -7.71 -0.05
CA VAL A 4 -9.20 -7.34 -1.43
C VAL A 4 -9.59 -5.86 -1.56
N ASN A 5 -10.33 -5.29 -0.62
CA ASN A 5 -10.70 -3.87 -0.63
C ASN A 5 -9.49 -2.98 -0.34
N ILE A 6 -8.64 -3.38 0.60
CA ILE A 6 -7.37 -2.70 0.89
C ILE A 6 -6.47 -2.68 -0.36
N ALA A 7 -6.33 -3.85 -1.01
CA ALA A 7 -5.59 -4.00 -2.25
C ALA A 7 -6.10 -3.05 -3.36
N LYS A 8 -7.41 -2.99 -3.57
CA LYS A 8 -8.03 -2.07 -4.54
C LYS A 8 -7.76 -0.60 -4.19
N ARG A 9 -7.93 -0.20 -2.92
CA ARG A 9 -7.63 1.17 -2.46
C ARG A 9 -6.18 1.54 -2.68
N LEU A 10 -5.23 0.63 -2.43
CA LEU A 10 -3.81 0.87 -2.70
C LEU A 10 -3.56 1.12 -4.19
N ILE A 11 -4.21 0.35 -5.07
CA ILE A 11 -4.11 0.54 -6.53
C ILE A 11 -4.74 1.88 -6.95
N GLU A 12 -5.88 2.24 -6.38
CA GLU A 12 -6.55 3.53 -6.64
C GLU A 12 -5.72 4.72 -6.15
N CYS A 13 -5.18 4.64 -4.93
CA CYS A 13 -4.30 5.68 -4.36
C CYS A 13 -2.98 5.80 -5.13
N ARG A 14 -2.47 4.69 -5.67
CA ARG A 14 -1.28 4.71 -6.52
C ARG A 14 -1.54 5.47 -7.81
N GLY A 15 -2.72 5.29 -8.42
CA GLY A 15 -3.10 5.97 -9.66
C GLY A 15 -2.01 5.85 -10.74
N ASN A 16 -1.41 6.97 -11.12
CA ASN A 16 -0.34 7.04 -12.13
C ASN A 16 1.08 6.76 -11.61
N ARG A 17 1.29 6.58 -10.31
CA ARG A 17 2.63 6.25 -9.78
C ARG A 17 2.99 4.82 -10.12
N THR A 18 4.25 4.57 -10.45
CA THR A 18 4.71 3.20 -10.71
C THR A 18 4.99 2.46 -9.41
N LYS A 19 4.92 1.13 -9.46
CA LYS A 19 5.28 0.28 -8.32
C LYS A 19 6.73 0.48 -7.90
N GLU A 20 7.60 0.72 -8.87
CA GLU A 20 9.03 0.92 -8.68
C GLU A 20 9.33 2.20 -7.91
N GLU A 21 8.70 3.33 -8.28
CA GLU A 21 8.84 4.60 -7.56
C GLU A 21 8.44 4.44 -6.08
N ILE A 22 7.27 3.86 -5.84
CA ILE A 22 6.76 3.63 -4.49
C ILE A 22 7.68 2.66 -3.74
N ALA A 23 8.11 1.57 -4.36
CA ALA A 23 8.99 0.59 -3.75
C ALA A 23 10.35 1.19 -3.36
N GLN A 24 10.95 2.00 -4.24
CA GLN A 24 12.19 2.72 -3.97
C GLN A 24 12.02 3.73 -2.84
N GLN A 25 10.95 4.52 -2.86
CA GLN A 25 10.66 5.53 -1.84
C GLN A 25 10.45 4.90 -0.46
N LEU A 26 9.83 3.73 -0.41
CA LEU A 26 9.57 2.97 0.82
C LEU A 26 10.73 2.04 1.21
N ASN A 27 11.78 1.96 0.39
CA ASN A 27 12.89 1.01 0.55
C ASN A 27 12.43 -0.46 0.67
N ILE A 28 11.40 -0.83 -0.09
CA ILE A 28 10.87 -2.20 -0.19
C ILE A 28 11.11 -2.76 -1.58
N SER A 29 11.01 -4.07 -1.74
CA SER A 29 11.01 -4.68 -3.06
C SER A 29 9.67 -4.47 -3.77
N VAL A 30 9.70 -4.27 -5.09
CA VAL A 30 8.50 -4.16 -5.95
C VAL A 30 7.54 -5.33 -5.72
N ARG A 31 8.06 -6.55 -5.59
CA ARG A 31 7.26 -7.75 -5.28
C ARG A 31 6.53 -7.68 -3.92
N ALA A 32 7.11 -6.99 -2.94
CA ALA A 32 6.43 -6.78 -1.66
C ALA A 32 5.20 -5.89 -1.86
N LEU A 33 5.33 -4.80 -2.63
CA LEU A 33 4.22 -3.94 -3.00
C LEU A 33 3.14 -4.71 -3.78
N GLU A 34 3.53 -5.51 -4.77
CA GLU A 34 2.61 -6.37 -5.53
C GLU A 34 1.87 -7.37 -4.64
N SER A 35 2.52 -7.90 -3.61
CA SER A 35 1.88 -8.78 -2.63
C SER A 35 0.81 -8.06 -1.80
N TYR A 36 1.02 -6.77 -1.52
CA TYR A 36 0.04 -5.93 -0.80
C TYR A 36 -1.14 -5.54 -1.71
N GLU A 37 -0.85 -5.08 -2.92
CA GLU A 37 -1.86 -4.80 -3.96
C GLU A 37 -2.60 -6.07 -4.42
N GLY A 38 -2.03 -7.25 -4.19
CA GLY A 38 -2.64 -8.54 -4.50
C GLY A 38 -3.35 -9.20 -3.31
N ALA A 39 -3.54 -8.50 -2.19
CA ALA A 39 -4.18 -9.01 -0.98
C ALA A 39 -3.53 -10.29 -0.37
N GLN A 40 -2.30 -10.62 -0.80
CA GLN A 40 -1.59 -11.83 -0.41
C GLN A 40 -0.95 -11.72 0.97
N ARG A 41 -0.44 -10.53 1.31
CA ARG A 41 0.22 -10.26 2.60
C ARG A 41 -0.17 -8.90 3.16
N THR A 42 -0.09 -8.75 4.47
CA THR A 42 -0.27 -7.47 5.15
C THR A 42 1.10 -6.81 5.37
N PRO A 43 1.30 -5.54 4.97
CA PRO A 43 2.54 -4.83 5.22
C PRO A 43 2.81 -4.63 6.71
N ARG A 44 4.09 -4.51 7.08
CA ARG A 44 4.50 -4.13 8.44
C ARG A 44 4.08 -2.69 8.74
N ASP A 45 3.96 -2.33 10.02
CA ASP A 45 3.53 -1.00 10.43
C ASP A 45 4.41 0.13 9.88
N ALA A 46 5.73 -0.08 9.78
CA ALA A 46 6.64 0.86 9.13
C ALA A 46 6.27 1.12 7.65
N VAL A 47 5.94 0.06 6.91
CA VAL A 47 5.56 0.17 5.48
C VAL A 47 4.18 0.77 5.34
N LYS A 48 3.24 0.45 6.23
CA LYS A 48 1.92 1.09 6.27
C LYS A 48 2.04 2.60 6.46
N LEU A 49 2.82 3.03 7.46
CA LEU A 49 3.08 4.44 7.76
C LEU A 49 3.70 5.16 6.55
N ALA A 50 4.67 4.52 5.91
CA ALA A 50 5.35 5.10 4.78
C ALA A 50 4.45 5.14 3.52
N LEU A 51 3.59 4.13 3.29
CA LEU A 51 2.55 4.16 2.23
C LEU A 51 1.54 5.27 2.48
N ALA A 52 1.06 5.37 3.72
CA ALA A 52 0.17 6.43 4.18
C ALA A 52 0.75 7.83 3.90
N GLN A 53 2.00 8.07 4.31
CA GLN A 53 2.71 9.32 4.00
C GLN A 53 2.91 9.53 2.50
N CYS A 54 3.24 8.48 1.76
CA CYS A 54 3.45 8.54 0.32
C CYS A 54 2.17 8.95 -0.44
N TYR A 55 1.02 8.39 -0.05
CA TYR A 55 -0.29 8.70 -0.64
C TYR A 55 -0.98 9.91 0.00
N GLY A 56 -0.44 10.48 1.07
CA GLY A 56 -1.05 11.57 1.82
C GLY A 56 -2.34 11.17 2.54
N GLN A 57 -2.50 9.89 2.88
CA GLN A 57 -3.64 9.36 3.65
C GLN A 57 -3.19 8.76 4.97
N SER A 58 -4.12 8.52 5.89
CA SER A 58 -3.84 7.80 7.12
C SER A 58 -3.78 6.29 6.90
N VAL A 59 -2.93 5.60 7.67
CA VAL A 59 -2.85 4.13 7.70
C VAL A 59 -4.23 3.51 7.95
N GLU A 60 -5.01 4.13 8.82
CA GLU A 60 -6.36 3.70 9.15
C GLU A 60 -7.31 3.80 7.95
N SER A 61 -7.24 4.87 7.16
CA SER A 61 -8.05 5.04 5.95
C SER A 61 -7.69 4.02 4.86
N LEU A 62 -6.39 3.73 4.72
CA LEU A 62 -5.90 2.76 3.73
C LEU A 62 -6.17 1.30 4.12
N PHE A 63 -5.98 0.93 5.40
CA PHE A 63 -5.97 -0.46 5.86
C PHE A 63 -7.11 -0.84 6.80
N PHE A 64 -7.75 0.12 7.46
CA PHE A 64 -8.73 -0.13 8.53
C PHE A 64 -10.12 0.46 8.27
N GLN A 65 -10.33 1.28 7.25
CA GLN A 65 -11.67 1.75 6.88
C GLN A 65 -12.51 0.56 6.37
N GLU A 66 -13.56 0.24 7.11
CA GLU A 66 -14.60 -0.74 6.75
C GLU A 66 -15.34 -0.37 5.47
#